data_AF-A0A641M903-F1
#
_entry.id   AF-A0A641M903-F1
#
_cell.length_a   1.000
_cell.length_b   1.000
_cell.length_c   1.000
_cell.angle_alpha   90.00
_cell.angle_beta   90.00
_cell.angle_gamma   90.00
#
_symmetry.space_group_name_H-M   'P 1'
#
loop_
_entity.id
_entity.type
_entity.pdbx_description
1 polymer ?
#
loop_
_entity_poly.entity_id
_entity_poly.type
_entity_poly.pdbx_seq_one_letter_code
_entity_poly.pdbx_strand_id
1 'polypeptide(L)'
;MGGVRLKAPRNLKIDFCPSPKQYELWKLLQPECPQCGGEIQQRLIGYDANLNPQYKPYCSKCGNHNVPQLILGGGAAGGGKSYLASVWLVSSCIRFPDIRAVVARKTLKSLKESTWNTIRMIIKNWGLVEEQHYHINNVAGTLRFWNGSVILMLDLADQPSDPNFERFGSMEATICAVDEVSEISQKAIEVLFSRLRWKTHETFKVSKMLLTTNPTTNWVR
;
A
#
# COMPACT_ATOMS: atom_id res chain seq x y z
N MET A 1 23.41 10.71 21.18
CA MET A 1 22.21 10.10 21.82
C MET A 1 21.85 8.88 20.99
N GLY A 2 22.15 7.67 21.47
CA GLY A 2 21.83 6.44 20.75
C GLY A 2 20.31 6.24 20.76
N GLY A 3 19.66 6.45 19.60
CA GLY A 3 18.23 6.22 19.46
C GLY A 3 17.88 4.79 19.87
N VAL A 4 16.76 4.62 20.58
CA VAL A 4 16.25 3.31 20.98
C VAL A 4 16.15 2.43 19.74
N ARG A 5 16.98 1.39 19.67
CA ARG A 5 16.93 0.44 18.57
C ARG A 5 15.72 -0.46 18.77
N LEU A 6 14.68 -0.23 17.97
CA LEU A 6 13.50 -1.09 17.88
C LEU A 6 13.92 -2.56 17.66
N LYS A 7 13.18 -3.50 18.24
CA LYS A 7 13.43 -4.94 18.23
C LYS A 7 12.26 -5.67 17.59
N ALA A 8 12.54 -6.82 16.98
CA ALA A 8 11.48 -7.68 16.46
C ALA A 8 10.63 -8.26 17.62
N PRO A 9 9.30 -8.37 17.46
CA PRO A 9 8.46 -9.08 18.40
C PRO A 9 8.82 -10.57 18.44
N ARG A 10 8.67 -11.19 19.61
CA ARG A 10 8.79 -12.65 19.76
C ARG A 10 7.42 -13.29 19.62
N ASN A 11 7.32 -14.38 18.86
CA ASN A 11 6.09 -15.16 18.71
C ASN A 11 4.86 -14.35 18.26
N LEU A 12 5.05 -13.41 17.31
CA LEU A 12 3.96 -12.61 16.77
C LEU A 12 2.89 -13.52 16.14
N LYS A 13 1.65 -13.44 16.66
CA LYS A 13 0.51 -14.19 16.14
C LYS A 13 -0.46 -13.22 15.45
N ILE A 14 -0.72 -13.46 14.17
CA ILE A 14 -1.66 -12.66 13.37
C ILE A 14 -2.85 -13.54 12.99
N ASP A 15 -3.97 -13.35 13.69
CA ASP A 15 -5.22 -14.08 13.44
C ASP A 15 -6.16 -13.24 12.56
N PHE A 16 -5.72 -12.89 11.34
CA PHE A 16 -6.56 -12.17 10.38
C PHE A 16 -7.47 -13.15 9.61
N CYS A 17 -8.78 -13.02 9.79
CA CYS A 17 -9.78 -13.82 9.09
C CYS A 17 -10.69 -12.92 8.24
N PRO A 18 -10.34 -12.64 6.97
CA PRO A 18 -11.20 -11.84 6.09
C PRO A 18 -12.51 -12.57 5.79
N SER A 19 -13.60 -11.80 5.65
CA SER A 19 -14.82 -12.31 5.01
C SER A 19 -14.54 -12.77 3.56
N PRO A 20 -15.40 -13.59 2.93
CA PRO A 20 -15.19 -14.04 1.55
C PRO A 20 -14.96 -12.90 0.56
N LYS A 21 -15.73 -11.81 0.66
CA LYS A 21 -15.56 -10.63 -0.20
C LYS A 21 -14.26 -9.88 0.05
N GLN A 22 -13.85 -9.77 1.31
CA GLN A 22 -12.54 -9.22 1.66
C GLN A 22 -11.40 -10.12 1.14
N TYR A 23 -11.58 -11.44 1.18
CA TYR A 23 -10.58 -12.38 0.69
C TYR A 23 -10.36 -12.26 -0.82
N GLU A 24 -11.42 -12.03 -1.60
CA GLU A 24 -11.28 -11.73 -3.03
C GLU A 24 -10.40 -10.51 -3.29
N LEU A 25 -10.61 -9.42 -2.55
CA LEU A 25 -9.76 -8.23 -2.63
C LEU A 25 -8.34 -8.52 -2.13
N TRP A 26 -8.20 -9.23 -1.02
CA TRP A 26 -6.93 -9.57 -0.37
C TRP A 26 -5.98 -10.29 -1.33
N LYS A 27 -6.48 -11.28 -2.09
CA LYS A 27 -5.69 -12.04 -3.08
C LYS A 27 -5.04 -11.13 -4.13
N LEU A 28 -5.72 -10.06 -4.56
CA LEU A 28 -5.21 -9.13 -5.56
C LEU A 28 -4.04 -8.28 -5.04
N LEU A 29 -3.99 -8.07 -3.72
CA LEU A 29 -2.97 -7.28 -3.03
C LEU A 29 -1.71 -8.07 -2.71
N GLN A 30 -1.78 -9.39 -2.75
CA GLN A 30 -0.66 -10.25 -2.41
C GLN A 30 0.43 -10.22 -3.51
N PRO A 31 1.70 -10.51 -3.14
CA PRO A 31 2.78 -10.69 -4.11
C PRO A 31 2.62 -11.97 -4.94
N GLU A 32 1.86 -12.96 -4.44
CA GLU A 32 1.54 -14.19 -5.14
C GLU A 32 0.45 -13.99 -6.21
N CYS A 33 0.36 -14.94 -7.15
CA CYS A 33 -0.66 -14.94 -8.18
C CYS A 33 -2.07 -15.07 -7.58
N PRO A 34 -3.01 -14.16 -7.91
CA PRO A 34 -4.35 -14.17 -7.32
C PRO A 34 -5.21 -15.37 -7.75
N GLN A 35 -4.83 -16.08 -8.82
CA GLN A 35 -5.58 -17.23 -9.33
C GLN A 35 -5.16 -18.55 -8.69
N CYS A 36 -3.86 -18.76 -8.47
CA CYS A 36 -3.33 -20.08 -8.07
C CYS A 36 -2.32 -20.04 -6.91
N GLY A 37 -2.03 -18.86 -6.35
CA GLY A 37 -1.02 -18.66 -5.30
C GLY A 37 0.42 -18.90 -5.75
N GLY A 38 0.67 -18.98 -7.07
CA GLY A 38 2.02 -19.20 -7.62
C GLY A 38 2.90 -17.96 -7.57
N GLU A 39 4.20 -18.15 -7.75
CA GLU A 39 5.16 -17.05 -7.79
C GLU A 39 4.96 -16.16 -9.02
N ILE A 40 5.08 -14.84 -8.84
CA ILE A 40 5.13 -13.87 -9.93
C ILE A 40 6.59 -13.61 -10.33
N GLN A 41 6.87 -13.71 -11.62
CA GLN A 41 8.18 -13.44 -12.22
C GLN A 41 8.08 -12.40 -13.34
N GLN A 42 9.20 -11.79 -13.69
CA GLN A 42 9.30 -10.85 -14.80
C GLN A 42 9.75 -11.60 -16.05
N ARG A 43 9.00 -11.49 -17.15
CA ARG A 43 9.35 -12.07 -18.46
C ARG A 43 9.76 -10.95 -19.40
N LEU A 44 10.96 -11.05 -19.98
CA LEU A 44 11.39 -10.18 -21.07
C LEU A 44 10.43 -10.36 -22.25
N ILE A 45 9.81 -9.27 -22.72
CA ILE A 45 8.89 -9.28 -23.86
C ILE A 45 9.51 -8.66 -25.12
N GLY A 46 10.64 -7.96 -24.98
CA GLY A 46 11.32 -7.33 -26.11
C GLY A 46 12.12 -6.12 -25.65
N TYR A 47 12.46 -5.27 -26.60
CA TYR A 47 13.18 -4.02 -26.39
C TYR A 47 12.38 -2.87 -26.97
N ASP A 48 12.43 -1.70 -26.34
CA ASP A 48 11.83 -0.48 -26.90
C ASP A 48 12.69 0.13 -28.03
N ALA A 49 12.23 1.24 -28.61
CA ALA A 49 12.94 1.94 -29.69
C ALA A 49 14.34 2.42 -29.29
N ASN A 50 14.62 2.56 -27.99
CA ASN A 50 15.91 2.96 -27.43
C ASN A 50 16.74 1.76 -26.95
N LEU A 51 16.34 0.52 -27.30
CA LEU A 51 16.96 -0.74 -26.88
C LEU A 51 16.93 -1.01 -25.37
N ASN A 52 15.99 -0.40 -24.62
CA ASN A 52 15.80 -0.78 -23.23
C ASN A 52 14.95 -2.05 -23.14
N PRO A 53 15.32 -3.02 -22.28
CA PRO A 53 14.55 -4.25 -22.11
C PRO A 53 13.20 -3.96 -21.47
N GLN A 54 12.14 -4.50 -22.07
CA GLN A 54 10.77 -4.39 -21.60
C GLN A 54 10.35 -5.71 -20.94
N TYR A 55 9.79 -5.63 -19.75
CA TYR A 55 9.36 -6.80 -18.97
C TYR A 55 7.86 -6.78 -18.71
N LYS A 56 7.25 -7.96 -18.68
CA LYS A 56 5.86 -8.14 -18.24
C LYS A 56 5.80 -9.17 -17.11
N PRO A 57 5.08 -8.88 -16.01
CA PRO A 57 4.89 -9.84 -14.95
C PRO A 57 4.02 -11.02 -15.42
N TYR A 58 4.32 -12.21 -14.92
CA TYR A 58 3.53 -13.41 -15.16
C TYR A 58 3.66 -14.41 -14.00
N CYS A 59 2.65 -15.27 -13.84
CA CYS A 59 2.71 -16.40 -12.91
C CYS A 59 3.46 -17.57 -13.53
N SER A 60 4.53 -18.05 -12.88
CA SER A 60 5.32 -19.20 -13.34
C SER A 60 4.56 -20.54 -13.26
N LYS A 61 3.49 -20.61 -12.45
CA LYS A 61 2.69 -21.83 -12.23
C LYS A 61 1.52 -21.97 -13.21
N CYS A 62 0.71 -20.92 -13.41
CA CYS A 62 -0.50 -20.98 -14.23
C CYS A 62 -0.45 -20.13 -15.50
N GLY A 63 0.66 -19.43 -15.76
CA GLY A 63 0.80 -18.57 -16.94
C GLY A 63 -0.05 -17.28 -16.90
N ASN A 64 -0.66 -16.93 -15.76
CA ASN A 64 -1.44 -15.71 -15.65
C ASN A 64 -0.57 -14.46 -15.87
N HIS A 65 -0.86 -13.70 -16.92
CA HIS A 65 -0.20 -12.42 -17.25
C HIS A 65 -0.97 -11.19 -16.73
N ASN A 66 -2.18 -11.37 -16.22
CA ASN A 66 -2.99 -10.30 -15.65
C ASN A 66 -2.71 -10.20 -14.15
N VAL A 67 -1.56 -9.62 -13.80
CA VAL A 67 -1.17 -9.34 -12.42
C VAL A 67 -1.65 -7.95 -12.04
N PRO A 68 -2.60 -7.81 -11.10
CA PRO A 68 -3.17 -6.51 -10.74
C PRO A 68 -2.11 -5.57 -10.17
N GLN A 69 -2.19 -4.28 -10.51
CA GLN A 69 -1.29 -3.25 -9.99
C GLN A 69 -2.05 -2.07 -9.37
N LEU A 70 -3.06 -1.58 -10.07
CA LEU A 70 -4.05 -0.64 -9.54
C LEU A 70 -5.33 -1.43 -9.24
N ILE A 71 -5.75 -1.47 -7.97
CA ILE A 71 -6.85 -2.31 -7.50
C ILE A 71 -7.92 -1.42 -6.88
N LEU A 72 -9.17 -1.53 -7.36
CA LEU A 72 -10.31 -0.82 -6.80
C LEU A 72 -11.13 -1.73 -5.87
N GLY A 73 -11.14 -1.42 -4.59
CA GLY A 73 -12.05 -1.98 -3.60
C GLY A 73 -13.31 -1.11 -3.48
N GLY A 74 -14.34 -1.43 -4.26
CA GLY A 74 -15.66 -0.79 -4.16
C GLY A 74 -16.61 -1.50 -3.20
N GLY A 75 -17.65 -0.80 -2.74
CA GLY A 75 -18.76 -1.37 -1.98
C GLY A 75 -19.34 -0.41 -0.95
N ALA A 76 -20.44 -0.77 -0.31
CA ALA A 76 -21.10 0.08 0.68
C ALA A 76 -20.20 0.46 1.88
N ALA A 77 -20.61 1.52 2.58
CA ALA A 77 -20.02 1.91 3.86
C ALA A 77 -20.09 0.73 4.85
N GLY A 78 -19.09 0.60 5.71
CA GLY A 78 -19.00 -0.50 6.68
C GLY A 78 -18.52 -1.85 6.09
N GLY A 79 -18.26 -1.96 4.78
CA GLY A 79 -17.78 -3.20 4.15
C GLY A 79 -16.34 -3.65 4.49
N GLY A 80 -15.71 -3.05 5.52
CA GLY A 80 -14.39 -3.45 6.00
C GLY A 80 -13.22 -3.15 5.04
N LYS A 81 -13.40 -2.23 4.08
CA LYS A 81 -12.39 -1.86 3.07
C LYS A 81 -11.17 -1.18 3.69
N SER A 82 -11.38 -0.13 4.49
CA SER A 82 -10.31 0.58 5.21
C SER A 82 -9.60 -0.32 6.22
N TYR A 83 -10.31 -1.28 6.82
CA TYR A 83 -9.72 -2.30 7.68
C TYR A 83 -8.77 -3.21 6.90
N LEU A 84 -9.23 -3.76 5.77
CA LEU A 84 -8.40 -4.61 4.92
C LEU A 84 -7.18 -3.87 4.36
N ALA A 85 -7.36 -2.61 3.94
CA ALA A 85 -6.25 -1.75 3.52
C ALA A 85 -5.21 -1.58 4.64
N SER A 86 -5.67 -1.30 5.86
CA SER A 86 -4.79 -1.12 7.03
C SER A 86 -4.06 -2.42 7.38
N VAL A 87 -4.76 -3.57 7.38
CA VAL A 87 -4.14 -4.89 7.61
C VAL A 87 -3.08 -5.18 6.55
N TRP A 88 -3.37 -4.89 5.29
CA TRP A 88 -2.44 -5.09 4.20
C TRP A 88 -1.17 -4.25 4.35
N LEU A 89 -1.28 -2.95 4.67
CA LEU A 89 -0.11 -2.10 4.89
C LEU A 89 0.73 -2.61 6.07
N VAL A 90 0.11 -2.87 7.23
CA VAL A 90 0.84 -3.31 8.43
C VAL A 90 1.50 -4.67 8.20
N SER A 91 0.78 -5.65 7.68
CA SER A 91 1.35 -6.98 7.38
C SER A 91 2.48 -6.91 6.36
N SER A 92 2.38 -6.05 5.35
CA SER A 92 3.44 -5.86 4.37
C SER A 92 4.72 -5.27 5.00
N CYS A 93 4.57 -4.28 5.87
CA CYS A 93 5.70 -3.70 6.62
C CYS A 93 6.36 -4.72 7.56
N ILE A 94 5.59 -5.64 8.13
CA ILE A 94 6.14 -6.73 8.95
C ILE A 94 6.85 -7.78 8.07
N ARG A 95 6.23 -8.16 6.94
CA ARG A 95 6.70 -9.21 6.02
C ARG A 95 7.98 -8.82 5.29
N PHE A 96 8.11 -7.57 4.87
CA PHE A 96 9.22 -7.11 4.04
C PHE A 96 10.03 -6.02 4.75
N PRO A 97 11.35 -6.21 4.94
CA PRO A 97 12.20 -5.19 5.55
C PRO A 97 12.36 -3.98 4.64
N ASP A 98 12.58 -2.81 5.25
CA ASP A 98 12.89 -1.54 4.60
C ASP A 98 11.90 -1.06 3.52
N ILE A 99 10.66 -1.57 3.50
CA ILE A 99 9.64 -1.06 2.57
C ILE A 99 9.07 0.28 3.03
N ARG A 100 8.54 1.04 2.06
CA ARG A 100 7.87 2.32 2.30
C ARG A 100 6.42 2.20 1.87
N ALA A 101 5.52 1.98 2.82
CA ALA A 101 4.10 1.96 2.59
C ALA A 101 3.52 3.39 2.70
N VAL A 102 2.54 3.70 1.86
CA VAL A 102 1.81 4.98 1.92
C VAL A 102 0.35 4.70 2.25
N VAL A 103 -0.20 5.45 3.20
CA VAL A 103 -1.64 5.57 3.42
C VAL A 103 -2.05 7.00 3.09
N ALA A 104 -3.02 7.16 2.20
CA ALA A 104 -3.40 8.45 1.67
C ALA A 104 -4.91 8.67 1.73
N ARG A 105 -5.31 9.92 1.94
CA ARG A 105 -6.68 10.43 1.75
C ARG A 105 -6.60 11.85 1.19
N LYS A 106 -7.76 12.44 0.90
CA LYS A 106 -7.85 13.83 0.48
C LYS A 106 -7.14 14.81 1.42
N THR A 107 -7.24 14.63 2.74
CA THR A 107 -6.53 15.50 3.70
C THR A 107 -5.89 14.69 4.83
N LEU A 108 -4.79 15.19 5.40
CA LEU A 108 -4.18 14.60 6.60
C LEU A 108 -5.14 14.57 7.79
N LYS A 109 -6.03 15.57 7.91
CA LYS A 109 -7.02 15.62 8.97
C LYS A 109 -7.97 14.41 8.89
N SER A 110 -8.62 14.22 7.74
CA SER A 110 -9.54 13.09 7.57
C SER A 110 -8.83 11.74 7.68
N LEU A 111 -7.57 11.65 7.24
CA LEU A 111 -6.74 10.45 7.41
C LEU A 111 -6.46 10.12 8.88
N LYS A 112 -6.03 11.10 9.68
CA LYS A 112 -5.74 10.94 11.11
C LYS A 112 -6.99 10.56 11.92
N GLU A 113 -8.15 11.06 11.53
CA GLU A 113 -9.44 10.78 12.17
C GLU A 113 -10.02 9.40 11.78
N SER A 114 -9.48 8.72 10.77
CA SER A 114 -10.05 7.49 10.21
C SER A 114 -9.03 6.35 10.03
N THR A 115 -8.50 6.12 8.82
CA THR A 115 -7.67 4.98 8.45
C THR A 115 -6.42 4.88 9.32
N TRP A 116 -5.86 6.01 9.78
CA TRP A 116 -4.76 5.99 10.75
C TRP A 116 -5.13 5.38 12.10
N ASN A 117 -6.35 5.65 12.59
CA ASN A 117 -6.86 5.01 13.81
C ASN A 117 -6.99 3.50 13.64
N THR A 118 -7.45 3.06 12.47
CA THR A 118 -7.55 1.63 12.13
C THR A 118 -6.18 0.96 12.09
N ILE A 119 -5.16 1.60 11.49
CA ILE A 119 -3.77 1.11 11.51
C ILE A 119 -3.26 0.95 12.94
N ARG A 120 -3.45 1.97 13.79
CA ARG A 120 -3.03 1.92 15.21
C ARG A 120 -3.75 0.81 15.98
N MET A 121 -5.05 0.64 15.74
CA MET A 121 -5.84 -0.43 16.32
C MET A 121 -5.30 -1.81 15.94
N ILE A 122 -4.99 -2.05 14.67
CA ILE A 122 -4.46 -3.34 14.19
C ILE A 122 -3.12 -3.67 14.86
N ILE A 123 -2.21 -2.70 14.90
CA ILE A 123 -0.89 -2.85 15.52
C ILE A 123 -1.03 -3.22 17.00
N LYS A 124 -1.91 -2.53 17.73
CA LYS A 124 -2.20 -2.83 19.13
C LYS A 124 -2.82 -4.22 19.30
N ASN A 125 -3.79 -4.58 18.45
CA ASN A 125 -4.46 -5.88 18.51
C ASN A 125 -3.53 -7.05 18.19
N TRP A 126 -2.49 -6.83 17.39
CA TRP A 126 -1.42 -7.81 17.12
C TRP A 126 -0.35 -7.84 18.21
N GLY A 127 -0.53 -7.12 19.32
CA GLY A 127 0.39 -7.13 20.46
C GLY A 127 1.72 -6.42 20.19
N LEU A 128 1.79 -5.57 19.16
CA LEU A 128 2.97 -4.74 18.94
C LEU A 128 2.99 -3.59 19.95
N VAL A 129 4.19 -3.23 20.41
CA VAL A 129 4.40 -2.27 21.51
C VAL A 129 5.21 -1.10 20.97
N GLU A 130 4.73 0.11 21.21
CA GLU A 130 5.42 1.35 20.82
C GLU A 130 6.75 1.50 21.57
N GLU A 131 7.74 2.11 20.94
CA GLU A 131 9.14 2.21 21.38
C GLU A 131 9.90 0.88 21.53
N GLN A 132 9.22 -0.26 21.32
CA GLN A 132 9.84 -1.57 21.28
C GLN A 132 9.82 -2.17 19.88
N HIS A 133 8.64 -2.30 19.28
CA HIS A 133 8.45 -2.90 17.96
C HIS A 133 8.30 -1.82 16.88
N TYR A 134 7.62 -0.72 17.18
CA TYR A 134 7.42 0.39 16.26
C TYR A 134 7.56 1.74 16.96
N HIS A 135 7.73 2.80 16.19
CA HIS A 135 7.76 4.19 16.65
C HIS A 135 6.83 5.04 15.78
N ILE A 136 5.97 5.87 16.40
CA ILE A 136 5.13 6.83 15.68
C ILE A 136 5.70 8.24 15.85
N ASN A 137 5.96 8.90 14.72
CA ASN A 137 6.21 10.33 14.69
C ASN A 137 4.96 11.06 14.18
N ASN A 138 4.18 11.65 15.09
CA ASN A 138 2.93 12.34 14.76
C ASN A 138 3.11 13.64 13.97
N VAL A 139 4.28 14.29 14.11
CA VAL A 139 4.62 15.53 13.40
C VAL A 139 4.94 15.22 11.94
N ALA A 140 5.84 14.27 11.70
CA ALA A 140 6.19 13.80 10.36
C ALA A 140 5.09 12.91 9.74
N GLY A 141 4.14 12.44 10.55
CA GLY A 141 3.06 11.56 10.11
C GLY A 141 3.54 10.18 9.67
N THR A 142 4.46 9.58 10.43
CA THR A 142 5.09 8.30 10.07
C THR A 142 4.98 7.27 11.19
N LEU A 143 4.96 5.99 10.81
CA LEU A 143 5.07 4.86 11.72
C LEU A 143 6.17 3.92 11.21
N ARG A 144 7.25 3.79 11.97
CA ARG A 144 8.44 3.00 11.62
C ARG A 144 8.46 1.69 12.41
N PHE A 145 8.77 0.58 11.76
CA PHE A 145 8.91 -0.75 12.38
C PHE A 145 10.38 -1.10 12.66
N TRP A 146 10.59 -2.13 13.48
CA TRP A 146 11.91 -2.67 13.85
C TRP A 146 12.80 -3.11 12.68
N ASN A 147 12.20 -3.48 11.55
CA ASN A 147 12.90 -3.94 10.34
C ASN A 147 13.16 -2.81 9.33
N GLY A 148 13.07 -1.56 9.77
CA GLY A 148 13.32 -0.38 8.94
C GLY A 148 12.15 0.06 8.06
N SER A 149 11.12 -0.79 7.89
CA SER A 149 9.93 -0.42 7.12
C SER A 149 9.15 0.74 7.77
N VAL A 150 8.40 1.47 6.95
CA VAL A 150 7.65 2.65 7.39
C VAL A 150 6.31 2.76 6.68
N ILE A 151 5.28 3.20 7.42
CA ILE A 151 4.03 3.71 6.85
C ILE A 151 4.07 5.24 6.92
N LEU A 152 3.83 5.89 5.78
CA LEU A 152 3.80 7.34 5.61
C LEU A 152 2.36 7.79 5.38
N MET A 153 1.90 8.81 6.12
CA MET A 153 0.66 9.50 5.81
C MET A 153 0.86 10.51 4.68
N LEU A 154 -0.05 10.54 3.71
CA LEU A 154 0.03 11.45 2.57
C LEU A 154 -1.28 12.20 2.33
N ASP A 155 -1.15 13.50 2.05
CA ASP A 155 -2.22 14.41 1.67
C ASP A 155 -2.35 14.50 0.15
N LEU A 156 -3.54 14.24 -0.38
CA LEU A 156 -3.82 14.25 -1.82
C LEU A 156 -4.72 15.42 -2.26
N ALA A 157 -4.91 16.45 -1.43
CA ALA A 157 -5.69 17.62 -1.80
C ALA A 157 -5.08 18.33 -3.01
N ASP A 158 -5.91 18.72 -3.98
CA ASP A 158 -5.46 19.59 -5.07
C ASP A 158 -5.03 20.95 -4.49
N GLN A 159 -3.90 21.47 -4.98
CA GLN A 159 -3.38 22.77 -4.58
C GLN A 159 -3.22 23.64 -5.82
N PRO A 160 -3.81 24.85 -5.87
CA PRO A 160 -3.67 25.74 -7.03
C PRO A 160 -2.21 26.06 -7.38
N SER A 161 -1.35 26.15 -6.36
CA SER A 161 0.09 26.39 -6.51
C SER A 161 0.89 25.17 -6.97
N ASP A 162 0.31 23.98 -6.92
CA ASP A 162 0.94 22.70 -7.31
C ASP A 162 -0.04 21.84 -8.12
N PRO A 163 -0.43 22.28 -9.33
CA PRO A 163 -1.44 21.60 -10.15
C PRO A 163 -0.93 20.26 -10.72
N ASN A 164 0.39 20.01 -10.65
CA ASN A 164 1.04 18.82 -11.19
C ASN A 164 1.47 17.83 -10.10
N PHE A 165 1.20 18.12 -8.83
CA PHE A 165 1.64 17.28 -7.70
C PHE A 165 3.16 17.08 -7.67
N GLU A 166 3.93 18.11 -8.03
CA GLU A 166 5.39 18.12 -8.03
C GLU A 166 5.96 17.89 -6.63
N ARG A 167 5.18 18.20 -5.58
CA ARG A 167 5.53 17.87 -4.20
C ARG A 167 5.73 16.37 -3.94
N PHE A 168 5.21 15.49 -4.82
CA PHE A 168 5.46 14.05 -4.75
C PHE A 168 6.75 13.62 -5.47
N GLY A 169 7.46 14.55 -6.12
CA GLY A 169 8.59 14.30 -7.01
C GLY A 169 9.70 13.42 -6.42
N SER A 170 10.09 13.72 -5.18
CA SER A 170 11.15 13.03 -4.44
C SER A 170 10.69 11.79 -3.67
N MET A 171 9.38 11.53 -3.63
CA MET A 171 8.84 10.40 -2.90
C MET A 171 9.07 9.10 -3.68
N GLU A 172 9.49 8.07 -2.96
CA GLU A 172 9.53 6.70 -3.46
C GLU A 172 8.89 5.78 -2.44
N ALA A 173 7.90 5.02 -2.89
CA ALA A 173 7.15 4.08 -2.08
C ALA A 173 7.12 2.69 -2.73
N THR A 174 6.81 1.66 -1.94
CA THR A 174 6.68 0.28 -2.38
C THR A 174 5.22 -0.02 -2.73
N ILE A 175 4.31 0.33 -1.82
CA ILE A 175 2.87 0.11 -1.94
C ILE A 175 2.10 1.31 -1.42
N CYS A 176 0.86 1.49 -1.88
CA CYS A 176 -0.01 2.56 -1.42
C CYS A 176 -1.44 2.08 -1.24
N ALA A 177 -2.10 2.54 -0.17
CA ALA A 177 -3.54 2.49 -0.04
C ALA A 177 -4.11 3.92 0.00
N VAL A 178 -5.06 4.20 -0.89
CA VAL A 178 -5.77 5.46 -0.99
C VAL A 178 -7.22 5.23 -0.58
N ASP A 179 -7.62 5.84 0.54
CA ASP A 179 -8.97 5.69 1.08
C ASP A 179 -9.88 6.85 0.66
N GLU A 180 -11.16 6.55 0.44
CA GLU A 180 -12.15 7.43 -0.19
C GLU A 180 -11.62 8.12 -1.47
N VAL A 181 -11.11 7.31 -2.41
CA VAL A 181 -10.53 7.82 -3.68
C VAL A 181 -11.51 8.66 -4.49
N SER A 182 -12.81 8.51 -4.25
CA SER A 182 -13.82 9.30 -4.95
C SER A 182 -13.73 10.81 -4.71
N GLU A 183 -13.05 11.23 -3.64
CA GLU A 183 -12.84 12.65 -3.32
C GLU A 183 -11.56 13.24 -3.94
N ILE A 184 -10.79 12.41 -4.66
CA ILE A 184 -9.43 12.67 -5.12
C ILE A 184 -9.40 12.73 -6.65
N SER A 185 -8.56 13.61 -7.21
CA SER A 185 -8.43 13.73 -8.67
C SER A 185 -7.68 12.55 -9.28
N GLN A 186 -8.07 12.14 -10.49
CA GLN A 186 -7.39 11.06 -11.24
C GLN A 186 -5.89 11.34 -11.40
N LYS A 187 -5.54 12.60 -11.69
CA LYS A 187 -4.15 13.05 -11.84
C LYS A 187 -3.31 12.80 -10.59
N ALA A 188 -3.86 13.04 -9.39
CA ALA A 188 -3.16 12.76 -8.14
C ALA A 188 -2.78 11.28 -8.04
N ILE A 189 -3.70 10.39 -8.43
CA ILE A 189 -3.52 8.94 -8.39
C ILE A 189 -2.47 8.49 -9.42
N GLU A 190 -2.50 9.01 -10.63
CA GLU A 190 -1.51 8.72 -11.68
C GLU A 190 -0.10 9.14 -11.26
N VAL A 191 0.04 10.37 -10.74
CA VAL A 191 1.33 10.88 -10.26
C VAL A 191 1.82 10.05 -9.07
N LEU A 192 0.94 9.72 -8.11
CA LEU A 192 1.29 8.90 -6.96
C LEU A 192 1.72 7.48 -7.37
N PHE A 193 1.01 6.87 -8.32
CA PHE A 193 1.30 5.52 -8.80
C PHE A 193 2.68 5.44 -9.45
N SER A 194 3.11 6.49 -10.17
CA SER A 194 4.47 6.60 -10.73
C SER A 194 5.59 6.61 -9.68
N ARG A 195 5.27 6.86 -8.40
CA ARG A 195 6.22 6.84 -7.28
C ARG A 195 6.39 5.45 -6.66
N LEU A 196 5.60 4.47 -7.08
CA LEU A 196 5.64 3.11 -6.52
C LEU A 196 6.73 2.25 -7.17
N ARG A 197 7.98 2.48 -6.77
CA ARG A 197 9.16 1.80 -7.33
C ARG A 197 10.17 1.30 -6.28
N TRP A 198 10.00 1.69 -5.02
CA TRP A 198 10.95 1.36 -3.96
C TRP A 198 10.89 -0.13 -3.62
N LYS A 199 12.00 -0.86 -3.83
CA LYS A 199 12.13 -2.31 -3.56
C LYS A 199 11.04 -3.18 -4.22
N THR A 200 10.38 -2.71 -5.28
CA THR A 200 9.28 -3.42 -5.93
C THR A 200 9.69 -4.81 -6.43
N HIS A 201 10.89 -4.93 -7.02
CA HIS A 201 11.41 -6.19 -7.56
C HIS A 201 11.76 -7.24 -6.49
N GLU A 202 12.06 -6.82 -5.26
CA GLU A 202 12.36 -7.69 -4.12
C GLU A 202 11.10 -8.12 -3.35
N THR A 203 9.98 -7.42 -3.54
CA THR A 203 8.78 -7.55 -2.71
C THR A 203 7.59 -8.05 -3.52
N PHE A 204 6.79 -7.13 -4.08
CA PHE A 204 5.55 -7.43 -4.79
C PHE A 204 5.74 -7.78 -6.26
N LYS A 205 6.97 -7.67 -6.78
CA LYS A 205 7.37 -7.85 -8.19
C LYS A 205 6.77 -6.82 -9.15
N VAL A 206 5.64 -6.22 -8.79
CA VAL A 206 4.92 -5.16 -9.49
C VAL A 206 4.49 -4.09 -8.49
N SER A 207 4.27 -2.88 -8.97
CA SER A 207 3.72 -1.80 -8.16
C SER A 207 2.29 -2.16 -7.73
N LYS A 208 1.95 -1.94 -6.45
CA LYS A 208 0.60 -2.23 -5.92
C LYS A 208 0.01 -0.99 -5.27
N MET A 209 -1.14 -0.56 -5.77
CA MET A 209 -1.95 0.51 -5.20
C MET A 209 -3.39 0.04 -5.00
N LEU A 210 -3.87 0.10 -3.78
CA LEU A 210 -5.27 -0.12 -3.43
C LEU A 210 -5.99 1.22 -3.38
N LEU A 211 -7.10 1.32 -4.10
CA LEU A 211 -8.04 2.43 -4.04
C LEU A 211 -9.31 1.92 -3.38
N THR A 212 -9.82 2.59 -2.35
CA THR A 212 -11.10 2.24 -1.73
C THR A 212 -12.10 3.38 -1.85
N THR A 213 -13.35 3.04 -2.14
CA THR A 213 -14.43 4.02 -2.25
C THR A 213 -15.78 3.39 -1.96
N ASN A 214 -16.72 4.22 -1.52
CA ASN A 214 -18.14 3.90 -1.61
C ASN A 214 -18.63 4.11 -3.06
N PRO A 215 -19.82 3.59 -3.43
CA PRO A 215 -20.36 3.80 -4.77
C PRO A 215 -20.40 5.29 -5.14
N THR A 216 -19.97 5.60 -6.37
CA THR A 216 -19.81 6.97 -6.86
C THR A 216 -20.06 7.02 -8.37
N THR A 217 -20.30 8.21 -8.90
CA THR A 217 -20.54 8.47 -10.34
C THR A 217 -19.40 9.25 -11.00
N ASN A 218 -18.28 9.46 -10.30
CA ASN A 218 -17.14 10.23 -10.77
C ASN A 218 -16.26 9.42 -11.75
N TRP A 219 -14.96 9.74 -11.84
CA TRP A 219 -13.99 9.06 -12.72
C TRP A 219 -13.63 7.64 -12.27
N VAL A 220 -13.88 7.30 -11.01
CA VAL A 220 -13.65 5.98 -10.44
C VAL A 220 -14.85 5.10 -10.77
N ARG A 221 -14.82 4.45 -11.94
CA ARG A 221 -15.88 3.56 -12.44
C ARG A 221 -15.35 2.17 -12.77
#